data_AF-A0A227PDY7-F1
#
_entry.id   AF-A0A227PDY7-F1
#
_cell.length_a   1.000
_cell.length_b   1.000
_cell.length_c   1.000
_cell.angle_alpha   90.00
_cell.angle_beta   90.00
_cell.angle_gamma   90.00
#
_symmetry.space_group_name_H-M   'P 1'
#
loop_
_entity.id
_entity.type
_entity.pdbx_description
1 polymer ?
#
loop_
_entity_poly.entity_id
_entity_poly.type
_entity_poly.pdbx_seq_one_letter_code
_entity_poly.pdbx_strand_id
1 'polypeptide(L)'
;MHHSSFKLITIKEVKSQYSFLLDHEGFDYFDEWNDEDFFLLVNENISFEGNFYLDLYEDKEKKWLSNILNLPLKEIEKIRIEGILINGSFSTSGAIINAEGDYGPYVYIGGNVTCQSLLLGGSYVEINGNVKAQEVVMTSYNHGNFKCSGVIEAPVFIVDDHYATFAERKNDLFYYNDRANDFDAKNDCEYDEDSDQDIISIELRKHLDNPLIETLEELKRELEFGELVLKQSNPAGKTYEYWQNRVASNYRDLKLVPYQYRTKELCELALNITFHALPFINQEFITPELCERLVKKDGFAIQKIPDEFLTQQLCLIAAQSGTLISLLPKEFYSEELILTTFKNGKHEPNINDVPSEFITETLLEEYVKMSKGLWLDKVCKENGVDKLMILKYVIDSGIENLDAVFGNHFSKEVVEYASLLYNKEQYKEEFKKYVQKYKVKFERLGLQ
;
A
#
# COMPACT_ATOMS: atom_id res chain seq x y z
N MET A 1 -9.68 -37.08 -1.49
CA MET A 1 -9.26 -36.90 -0.09
C MET A 1 -7.75 -37.01 -0.07
N HIS A 2 -7.05 -35.88 -0.04
CA HIS A 2 -5.60 -35.87 0.06
C HIS A 2 -5.24 -36.28 1.49
N HIS A 3 -4.66 -37.47 1.66
CA HIS A 3 -3.89 -37.72 2.86
C HIS A 3 -2.61 -36.90 2.71
N SER A 4 -2.55 -35.76 3.39
CA SER A 4 -1.31 -35.01 3.51
C SER A 4 -0.31 -35.84 4.31
N SER A 5 0.87 -36.09 3.76
CA SER A 5 1.98 -36.67 4.52
C SER A 5 2.56 -35.71 5.55
N PHE A 6 2.18 -34.42 5.53
CA PHE A 6 2.63 -33.43 6.52
C PHE A 6 2.03 -33.72 7.88
N LYS A 7 2.88 -33.71 8.90
CA LYS A 7 2.51 -33.86 10.31
C LYS A 7 3.00 -32.66 11.10
N LEU A 8 2.30 -32.33 12.17
CA LEU A 8 2.79 -31.39 13.16
C LEU A 8 3.82 -32.08 14.05
N ILE A 9 4.93 -31.40 14.30
CA ILE A 9 5.96 -31.76 15.28
C ILE A 9 6.25 -30.51 16.11
N THR A 10 6.47 -30.65 17.41
CA THR A 10 6.79 -29.49 18.26
C THR A 10 8.20 -28.97 17.97
N ILE A 11 8.44 -27.68 18.16
CA ILE A 11 9.78 -27.07 18.00
C ILE A 11 10.78 -27.75 18.93
N LYS A 12 10.37 -28.11 20.15
CA LYS A 12 11.17 -28.91 21.08
C LYS A 12 11.66 -30.22 20.47
N GLU A 13 10.77 -30.95 19.82
CA GLU A 13 11.11 -32.20 19.14
C GLU A 13 11.99 -31.95 17.91
N VAL A 14 11.78 -30.86 17.16
CA VAL A 14 12.66 -30.48 16.04
C VAL A 14 14.08 -30.22 16.52
N LYS A 15 14.26 -29.37 17.53
CA LYS A 15 15.57 -29.06 18.13
C LYS A 15 16.29 -30.31 18.63
N SER A 16 15.54 -31.30 19.13
CA SER A 16 16.10 -32.57 19.60
C SER A 16 16.41 -33.58 18.50
N GLN A 17 15.58 -33.69 17.47
CA GLN A 17 15.68 -34.75 16.43
C GLN A 17 16.51 -34.30 15.22
N TYR A 18 16.54 -33.00 14.94
CA TYR A 18 17.24 -32.37 13.81
C TYR A 18 18.20 -31.32 14.33
N SER A 19 19.01 -31.69 15.33
CA SER A 19 19.94 -30.77 16.01
C SER A 19 20.97 -30.12 15.10
N PHE A 20 21.19 -30.65 13.88
CA PHE A 20 22.03 -30.01 12.88
C PHE A 20 21.48 -28.66 12.42
N LEU A 21 20.16 -28.42 12.51
CA LEU A 21 19.53 -27.15 12.15
C LEU A 21 19.86 -26.03 13.13
N LEU A 22 20.28 -26.35 14.37
CA LEU A 22 20.56 -25.34 15.41
C LEU A 22 21.69 -24.39 15.02
N ASP A 23 22.61 -24.86 14.17
CA ASP A 23 23.75 -24.08 13.69
C ASP A 23 23.47 -23.38 12.35
N HIS A 24 22.26 -23.53 11.80
CA HIS A 24 21.88 -22.96 10.51
C HIS A 24 21.39 -21.53 10.66
N GLU A 25 21.79 -20.68 9.71
CA GLU A 25 21.36 -19.29 9.64
C GLU A 25 19.83 -19.21 9.47
N GLY A 26 19.19 -18.35 10.26
CA GLY A 26 17.74 -18.17 10.26
C GLY A 26 16.94 -19.12 11.15
N PHE A 27 17.54 -20.24 11.62
CA PHE A 27 16.84 -21.15 12.52
C PHE A 27 16.77 -20.54 13.92
N ASP A 28 15.55 -20.21 14.37
CA ASP A 28 15.29 -19.56 15.67
C ASP A 28 16.22 -18.35 15.91
N TYR A 29 16.45 -17.54 14.87
CA TYR A 29 17.53 -16.53 14.81
C TYR A 29 17.48 -15.50 15.95
N PHE A 30 16.29 -15.24 16.51
CA PHE A 30 16.10 -14.31 17.63
C PHE A 30 15.88 -15.00 18.98
N ASP A 31 15.97 -16.34 19.05
CA ASP A 31 15.62 -17.16 20.24
C ASP A 31 14.21 -16.85 20.78
N GLU A 32 13.26 -16.56 19.87
CA GLU A 32 11.91 -16.10 20.20
C GLU A 32 10.86 -17.21 20.06
N TRP A 33 11.20 -18.34 19.44
CA TRP A 33 10.22 -19.40 19.22
C TRP A 33 9.85 -20.12 20.52
N ASN A 34 8.55 -20.35 20.69
CA ASN A 34 8.05 -21.15 21.79
C ASN A 34 8.20 -22.64 21.45
N ASP A 35 8.85 -23.40 22.33
CA ASP A 35 9.10 -24.83 22.15
C ASP A 35 7.84 -25.70 21.93
N GLU A 36 6.67 -25.21 22.35
CA GLU A 36 5.36 -25.85 22.16
C GLU A 36 4.65 -25.47 20.84
N ASP A 37 5.19 -24.51 20.08
CA ASP A 37 4.75 -24.22 18.71
C ASP A 37 5.27 -25.30 17.75
N PHE A 38 4.87 -25.23 16.48
CA PHE A 38 4.97 -26.37 15.57
C PHE A 38 5.79 -26.12 14.31
N PHE A 39 6.28 -27.22 13.74
CA PHE A 39 6.72 -27.33 12.36
C PHE A 39 5.81 -28.28 11.58
N LEU A 40 5.70 -28.07 10.27
CA LEU A 40 5.22 -29.08 9.33
C LEU A 40 6.36 -30.02 8.96
N LEU A 41 6.24 -31.31 9.25
CA LEU A 41 7.28 -32.31 9.01
C LEU A 41 6.87 -33.36 7.99
N VAL A 42 7.82 -33.67 7.09
CA VAL A 42 7.81 -34.85 6.22
C VAL A 42 9.22 -35.48 6.19
N ASN A 43 9.31 -36.81 6.35
CA ASN A 43 10.58 -37.55 6.41
C ASN A 43 10.84 -38.42 5.17
N GLU A 44 10.22 -38.06 4.06
CA GLU A 44 10.29 -38.78 2.79
C GLU A 44 10.18 -37.80 1.64
N ASN A 45 10.40 -38.29 0.42
CA ASN A 45 10.10 -37.52 -0.77
C ASN A 45 8.59 -37.30 -0.86
N ILE A 46 8.15 -36.08 -1.18
CA ILE A 46 6.74 -35.75 -1.25
C ILE A 46 6.40 -34.98 -2.52
N SER A 47 5.29 -35.37 -3.14
CA SER A 47 4.67 -34.67 -4.25
C SER A 47 3.35 -34.04 -3.80
N PHE A 48 3.13 -32.79 -4.16
CA PHE A 48 1.93 -32.03 -3.84
C PHE A 48 1.22 -31.57 -5.13
N GLU A 49 -0.11 -31.61 -5.15
CA GLU A 49 -0.88 -31.15 -6.30
C GLU A 49 -1.38 -29.72 -6.08
N GLY A 50 -1.03 -28.81 -7.00
CA GLY A 50 -1.36 -27.38 -6.93
C GLY A 50 -0.36 -26.53 -6.14
N ASN A 51 -0.67 -25.25 -5.92
CA ASN A 51 0.26 -24.33 -5.27
C ASN A 51 0.51 -24.68 -3.79
N PHE A 52 1.77 -24.54 -3.37
CA PHE A 52 2.21 -24.74 -2.00
C PHE A 52 2.59 -23.40 -1.37
N TYR A 53 1.84 -22.97 -0.35
CA TYR A 53 2.00 -21.66 0.25
C TYR A 53 2.88 -21.73 1.51
N LEU A 54 3.75 -20.75 1.64
CA LEU A 54 4.62 -20.51 2.79
C LEU A 54 4.10 -19.36 3.66
N ASP A 55 3.16 -18.55 3.18
CA ASP A 55 2.52 -17.45 3.92
C ASP A 55 1.55 -17.98 5.01
N LEU A 56 2.03 -18.85 5.91
CA LEU A 56 1.20 -19.62 6.84
C LEU A 56 0.46 -18.78 7.90
N TYR A 57 0.90 -17.53 8.11
CA TYR A 57 0.30 -16.61 9.07
C TYR A 57 -0.91 -15.85 8.50
N GLU A 58 -1.01 -15.79 7.18
CA GLU A 58 -2.04 -15.06 6.46
C GLU A 58 -3.40 -15.77 6.54
N ASP A 59 -4.46 -14.99 6.72
CA ASP A 59 -5.80 -15.54 6.90
C ASP A 59 -6.31 -16.29 5.65
N LYS A 60 -5.87 -15.87 4.46
CA LYS A 60 -6.26 -16.51 3.20
C LYS A 60 -5.66 -17.93 3.08
N GLU A 61 -4.43 -18.17 3.55
CA GLU A 61 -3.76 -19.47 3.53
C GLU A 61 -4.18 -20.40 4.68
N LYS A 62 -4.69 -19.90 5.82
CA LYS A 62 -5.16 -20.76 6.94
C LYS A 62 -6.21 -21.77 6.51
N LYS A 63 -7.08 -21.41 5.56
CA LYS A 63 -8.07 -22.33 4.97
C LYS A 63 -7.42 -23.43 4.13
N TRP A 64 -6.38 -23.10 3.38
CA TRP A 64 -5.57 -24.08 2.64
C TRP A 64 -4.86 -25.03 3.60
N LEU A 65 -4.23 -24.49 4.64
CA LEU A 65 -3.53 -25.26 5.67
C LEU A 65 -4.47 -26.22 6.43
N SER A 66 -5.70 -25.77 6.74
CA SER A 66 -6.77 -26.61 7.32
C SER A 66 -7.06 -27.85 6.47
N ASN A 67 -7.10 -27.72 5.15
CA ASN A 67 -7.29 -28.85 4.24
C ASN A 67 -6.08 -29.78 4.21
N ILE A 68 -4.87 -29.23 4.28
CA ILE A 68 -3.63 -30.01 4.33
C ILE A 68 -3.58 -30.84 5.59
N LEU A 69 -3.75 -30.23 6.76
CA LEU A 69 -3.65 -30.95 8.03
C LEU A 69 -4.90 -31.78 8.37
N ASN A 70 -5.97 -31.63 7.58
CA ASN A 70 -7.28 -32.23 7.85
C ASN A 70 -7.76 -31.88 9.28
N LEU A 71 -7.59 -30.60 9.66
CA LEU A 71 -7.99 -30.04 10.95
C LEU A 71 -9.03 -28.93 10.74
N PRO A 72 -9.98 -28.72 11.66
CA PRO A 72 -10.91 -27.60 11.60
C PRO A 72 -10.17 -26.25 11.56
N LEU A 73 -10.68 -25.28 10.78
CA LEU A 73 -10.07 -23.94 10.68
C LEU A 73 -9.88 -23.26 12.05
N LYS A 74 -10.83 -23.42 12.97
CA LYS A 74 -10.75 -22.88 14.35
C LYS A 74 -9.61 -23.47 15.19
N GLU A 75 -9.12 -24.64 14.82
CA GLU A 75 -7.94 -25.26 15.44
C GLU A 75 -6.68 -24.71 14.80
N ILE A 76 -6.64 -24.60 13.46
CA ILE A 76 -5.53 -23.97 12.72
C ILE A 76 -5.27 -22.55 13.21
N GLU A 77 -6.30 -21.74 13.43
CA GLU A 77 -6.18 -20.36 13.93
C GLU A 77 -5.48 -20.25 15.30
N LYS A 78 -5.36 -21.35 16.04
CA LYS A 78 -4.70 -21.41 17.35
C LYS A 78 -3.31 -22.05 17.29
N ILE A 79 -2.97 -22.65 16.17
CA ILE A 79 -1.70 -23.34 15.96
C ILE A 79 -0.75 -22.34 15.31
N ARG A 80 0.40 -22.14 15.94
CA ARG A 80 1.50 -21.36 15.37
C ARG A 80 2.49 -22.33 14.73
N ILE A 81 2.72 -22.14 13.43
CA ILE A 81 3.66 -22.96 12.65
C ILE A 81 4.85 -22.07 12.28
N GLU A 82 5.98 -22.30 12.92
CA GLU A 82 7.20 -21.50 12.72
C GLU A 82 8.11 -22.06 11.63
N GLY A 83 7.85 -23.28 11.16
CA GLY A 83 8.66 -23.86 10.11
C GLY A 83 8.08 -25.02 9.34
N ILE A 84 8.75 -25.33 8.24
CA ILE A 84 8.46 -26.46 7.35
C ILE A 84 9.76 -27.24 7.17
N LEU A 85 9.72 -28.52 7.48
CA LEU A 85 10.84 -29.43 7.43
C LEU A 85 10.50 -30.63 6.53
N ILE A 86 11.09 -30.65 5.33
CA ILE A 86 10.99 -31.77 4.40
C ILE A 86 12.36 -32.44 4.33
N ASN A 87 12.53 -33.54 5.07
CA ASN A 87 13.74 -34.36 5.04
C ASN A 87 13.68 -35.34 3.84
N GLY A 88 13.69 -34.78 2.64
CA GLY A 88 13.55 -35.46 1.37
C GLY A 88 13.49 -34.46 0.21
N SER A 89 13.22 -34.96 -0.99
CA SER A 89 12.92 -34.13 -2.15
C SER A 89 11.46 -33.67 -2.13
N PHE A 90 11.21 -32.44 -2.57
CA PHE A 90 9.88 -31.88 -2.69
C PHE A 90 9.51 -31.65 -4.15
N SER A 91 8.29 -32.01 -4.52
CA SER A 91 7.76 -31.70 -5.85
C SER A 91 6.35 -31.16 -5.75
N THR A 92 6.02 -30.17 -6.58
CA THR A 92 4.65 -29.69 -6.72
C THR A 92 4.30 -29.46 -8.19
N SER A 93 3.04 -29.72 -8.56
CA SER A 93 2.51 -29.37 -9.89
C SER A 93 2.19 -27.88 -10.04
N GLY A 94 2.15 -27.12 -8.94
CA GLY A 94 1.97 -25.66 -8.93
C GLY A 94 3.22 -24.91 -8.46
N ALA A 95 3.03 -23.66 -8.05
CA ALA A 95 4.10 -22.81 -7.53
C ALA A 95 4.35 -23.03 -6.03
N ILE A 96 5.56 -22.73 -5.57
CA ILE A 96 5.89 -22.56 -4.15
C ILE A 96 5.91 -21.05 -3.89
N ILE A 97 5.10 -20.57 -2.96
CA ILE A 97 4.77 -19.14 -2.85
C ILE A 97 4.97 -18.65 -1.41
N ASN A 98 5.88 -17.71 -1.24
CA ASN A 98 5.96 -16.78 -0.10
C ASN A 98 5.86 -15.37 -0.69
N ALA A 99 4.65 -14.83 -0.78
CA ALA A 99 4.42 -13.51 -1.35
C ALA A 99 4.69 -12.40 -0.33
N GLU A 100 4.48 -12.69 0.96
CA GLU A 100 4.82 -11.80 2.06
C GLU A 100 6.33 -11.55 2.08
N GLY A 101 6.71 -10.28 2.04
CA GLY A 101 8.11 -9.85 1.97
C GLY A 101 8.76 -9.75 3.35
N ASP A 102 7.99 -9.40 4.39
CA ASP A 102 8.54 -9.07 5.70
C ASP A 102 8.81 -10.29 6.58
N TYR A 103 8.07 -11.39 6.39
CA TYR A 103 8.14 -12.56 7.25
C TYR A 103 7.71 -13.85 6.54
N GLY A 104 7.99 -14.97 7.20
CA GLY A 104 7.55 -16.29 6.80
C GLY A 104 8.16 -17.37 7.70
N PRO A 105 7.70 -18.63 7.58
CA PRO A 105 8.25 -19.75 8.33
C PRO A 105 9.70 -20.01 7.89
N TYR A 106 10.47 -20.63 8.78
CA TYR A 106 11.74 -21.26 8.40
C TYR A 106 11.49 -22.52 7.59
N VAL A 107 12.10 -22.66 6.42
CA VAL A 107 11.88 -23.78 5.50
C VAL A 107 13.19 -24.52 5.27
N TYR A 108 13.22 -25.81 5.57
CA TYR A 108 14.32 -26.70 5.19
C TYR A 108 13.81 -27.83 4.30
N ILE A 109 14.46 -28.00 3.15
CA ILE A 109 14.25 -29.11 2.23
C ILE A 109 15.58 -29.84 2.04
N GLY A 110 15.67 -31.08 2.51
CA GLY A 110 16.89 -31.88 2.53
C GLY A 110 17.29 -32.50 1.18
N GLY A 111 16.58 -32.18 0.10
CA GLY A 111 16.78 -32.77 -1.23
C GLY A 111 16.41 -31.82 -2.36
N ASN A 112 16.11 -32.39 -3.53
CA ASN A 112 15.80 -31.60 -4.71
C ASN A 112 14.39 -31.01 -4.64
N VAL A 113 14.19 -29.85 -5.26
CA VAL A 113 12.88 -29.22 -5.45
C VAL A 113 12.51 -29.22 -6.92
N THR A 114 11.26 -29.57 -7.23
CA THR A 114 10.68 -29.41 -8.57
C THR A 114 9.32 -28.73 -8.47
N CYS A 115 9.12 -27.63 -9.18
CA CYS A 115 7.87 -26.86 -9.12
C CYS A 115 7.56 -26.17 -10.46
N GLN A 116 6.37 -25.57 -10.57
CA GLN A 116 6.04 -24.67 -11.66
C GLN A 116 6.92 -23.41 -11.59
N SER A 117 6.80 -22.67 -10.49
CA SER A 117 7.55 -21.47 -10.16
C SER A 117 7.90 -21.46 -8.68
N LEU A 118 8.91 -20.71 -8.29
CA LEU A 118 9.33 -20.50 -6.91
C LEU A 118 9.37 -18.99 -6.64
N LEU A 119 8.45 -18.50 -5.81
CA LEU A 119 8.45 -17.13 -5.32
C LEU A 119 8.80 -17.14 -3.83
N LEU A 120 9.90 -16.48 -3.46
CA LEU A 120 10.35 -16.37 -2.08
C LEU A 120 10.42 -14.91 -1.63
N GLY A 121 9.83 -14.61 -0.48
CA GLY A 121 9.82 -13.32 0.18
C GLY A 121 10.57 -13.39 1.50
N GLY A 122 9.87 -13.07 2.60
CA GLY A 122 10.43 -12.93 3.95
C GLY A 122 10.83 -14.23 4.67
N SER A 123 10.54 -15.40 4.12
CA SER A 123 10.98 -16.68 4.69
C SER A 123 12.50 -16.87 4.62
N TYR A 124 13.03 -17.58 5.61
CA TYR A 124 14.35 -18.22 5.52
C TYR A 124 14.18 -19.61 4.89
N VAL A 125 14.68 -19.79 3.68
CA VAL A 125 14.51 -21.03 2.90
C VAL A 125 15.86 -21.65 2.58
N GLU A 126 16.06 -22.89 3.01
CA GLU A 126 17.22 -23.70 2.68
C GLU A 126 16.83 -24.96 1.90
N ILE A 127 17.45 -25.11 0.72
CA ILE A 127 17.30 -26.27 -0.15
C ILE A 127 18.66 -26.96 -0.29
N ASN A 128 18.80 -28.11 0.37
CA ASN A 128 19.99 -28.96 0.29
C ASN A 128 19.93 -29.89 -0.93
N GLY A 129 19.77 -29.31 -2.12
CA GLY A 129 19.71 -30.00 -3.39
C GLY A 129 19.58 -29.03 -4.56
N ASN A 130 19.22 -29.55 -5.73
CA ASN A 130 18.94 -28.74 -6.91
C ASN A 130 17.50 -28.21 -6.88
N VAL A 131 17.29 -27.01 -7.44
CA VAL A 131 15.97 -26.46 -7.73
C VAL A 131 15.73 -26.55 -9.22
N LYS A 132 14.62 -27.15 -9.62
CA LYS A 132 14.15 -27.17 -11.00
C LYS A 132 12.76 -26.55 -11.09
N ALA A 133 12.67 -25.31 -11.58
CA ALA A 133 11.39 -24.66 -11.85
C ALA A 133 11.04 -24.74 -13.34
N GLN A 134 9.77 -24.92 -13.66
CA GLN A 134 9.28 -24.88 -15.04
C GLN A 134 9.44 -23.50 -15.67
N GLU A 135 9.23 -22.42 -14.91
CA GLU A 135 9.26 -21.05 -15.42
C GLU A 135 10.20 -20.12 -14.67
N VAL A 136 9.79 -19.68 -13.48
CA VAL A 136 10.42 -18.55 -12.79
C VAL A 136 10.85 -18.98 -11.39
N VAL A 137 12.09 -18.67 -11.06
CA VAL A 137 12.53 -18.51 -9.67
C VAL A 137 12.66 -17.02 -9.41
N MET A 138 11.92 -16.48 -8.44
CA MET A 138 12.01 -15.09 -8.03
C MET A 138 12.17 -15.03 -6.51
N THR A 139 13.19 -14.32 -6.06
CA THR A 139 13.36 -13.99 -4.64
C THR A 139 13.31 -12.48 -4.49
N SER A 140 12.42 -11.97 -3.64
CA SER A 140 12.10 -10.55 -3.58
C SER A 140 12.07 -10.05 -2.14
N TYR A 141 12.65 -8.87 -1.91
CA TYR A 141 12.64 -8.10 -0.66
C TYR A 141 13.52 -8.64 0.48
N ASN A 142 14.17 -7.74 1.20
CA ASN A 142 15.40 -8.06 1.93
C ASN A 142 15.24 -8.67 3.33
N HIS A 143 14.02 -8.93 3.78
CA HIS A 143 13.78 -9.51 5.10
C HIS A 143 13.89 -11.05 5.13
N GLY A 144 13.89 -11.71 3.97
CA GLY A 144 14.09 -13.14 3.86
C GLY A 144 15.49 -13.55 3.40
N ASN A 145 15.70 -14.87 3.29
CA ASN A 145 16.96 -15.47 2.84
C ASN A 145 16.67 -16.75 2.05
N PHE A 146 17.41 -16.95 0.97
CA PHE A 146 17.34 -18.16 0.17
C PHE A 146 18.72 -18.78 -0.02
N LYS A 147 18.87 -20.02 0.44
CA LYS A 147 20.11 -20.80 0.29
C LYS A 147 19.83 -22.09 -0.47
N CYS A 148 20.46 -22.26 -1.63
CA CYS A 148 20.43 -23.49 -2.41
C CYS A 148 21.83 -24.09 -2.50
N SER A 149 22.04 -25.29 -1.96
CA SER A 149 23.37 -25.95 -2.05
C SER A 149 23.73 -26.43 -3.47
N GLY A 150 22.74 -26.54 -4.35
CA GLY A 150 22.86 -27.11 -5.69
C GLY A 150 22.66 -26.09 -6.81
N VAL A 151 22.23 -26.62 -7.96
CA VAL A 151 21.96 -25.83 -9.17
C VAL A 151 20.52 -25.32 -9.16
N ILE A 152 20.33 -24.05 -9.50
CA ILE A 152 19.01 -23.48 -9.83
C ILE A 152 18.81 -23.56 -11.35
N GLU A 153 17.94 -24.45 -11.80
CA GLU A 153 17.56 -24.64 -13.21
C GLU A 153 16.14 -24.09 -13.43
N ALA A 154 16.03 -23.00 -14.19
CA ALA A 154 14.76 -22.36 -14.52
C ALA A 154 14.94 -21.45 -15.74
N PRO A 155 13.96 -21.32 -16.64
CA PRO A 155 14.06 -20.36 -17.75
C PRO A 155 14.41 -18.93 -17.31
N VAL A 156 13.79 -18.45 -16.23
CA VAL A 156 13.97 -17.11 -15.66
C VAL A 156 14.37 -17.23 -14.19
N PHE A 157 15.42 -16.51 -13.79
CA PHE A 157 15.81 -16.38 -12.38
C PHE A 157 16.07 -14.92 -12.02
N ILE A 158 15.37 -14.42 -11.00
CA ILE A 158 15.38 -13.04 -10.55
C ILE A 158 15.68 -13.00 -9.05
N VAL A 159 16.70 -12.24 -8.67
CA VAL A 159 16.97 -11.83 -7.29
C VAL A 159 16.78 -10.32 -7.24
N ASP A 160 15.80 -9.88 -6.45
CA ASP A 160 15.31 -8.51 -6.38
C ASP A 160 15.31 -8.06 -4.92
N ASP A 161 16.31 -7.27 -4.53
CA ASP A 161 16.63 -6.89 -3.15
C ASP A 161 16.56 -8.06 -2.14
N HIS A 162 17.03 -9.26 -2.50
CA HIS A 162 16.93 -10.45 -1.63
C HIS A 162 18.29 -11.11 -1.33
N TYR A 163 18.41 -11.79 -0.20
CA TYR A 163 19.63 -12.52 0.15
C TYR A 163 19.60 -13.94 -0.42
N ALA A 164 20.09 -14.12 -1.66
CA ALA A 164 20.15 -15.42 -2.33
C ALA A 164 21.60 -15.95 -2.46
N THR A 165 21.84 -17.16 -1.97
CA THR A 165 23.11 -17.90 -2.14
C THR A 165 22.87 -19.24 -2.81
N PHE A 166 23.59 -19.53 -3.90
CA PHE A 166 23.45 -20.77 -4.65
C PHE A 166 24.79 -21.23 -5.24
N ALA A 167 24.94 -22.54 -5.52
CA ALA A 167 26.20 -23.09 -6.03
C ALA A 167 26.40 -22.83 -7.54
N GLU A 168 25.34 -23.00 -8.34
CA GLU A 168 25.35 -22.75 -9.79
C GLU A 168 23.93 -22.36 -10.24
N ARG A 169 23.82 -21.73 -11.40
CA ARG A 169 22.54 -21.44 -12.05
C ARG A 169 22.56 -21.86 -13.53
N LYS A 170 21.42 -22.32 -14.03
CA LYS A 170 21.17 -22.66 -15.44
C LYS A 170 19.87 -22.02 -15.88
N ASN A 171 19.99 -20.83 -16.47
CA ASN A 171 18.86 -20.02 -16.90
C ASN A 171 19.02 -19.60 -18.35
N ASP A 172 18.15 -20.10 -19.21
CA ASP A 172 18.31 -19.98 -20.66
C ASP A 172 17.67 -18.70 -21.24
N LEU A 173 16.71 -18.08 -20.55
CA LEU A 173 16.02 -16.89 -21.05
C LEU A 173 16.44 -15.60 -20.37
N PHE A 174 16.52 -15.61 -19.03
CA PHE A 174 16.74 -14.38 -18.26
C PHE A 174 17.39 -14.66 -16.91
N TYR A 175 18.32 -13.79 -16.53
CA TYR A 175 18.92 -13.75 -15.20
C TYR A 175 19.12 -12.30 -14.76
N TYR A 176 18.70 -12.00 -13.52
CA TYR A 176 18.89 -10.71 -12.86
C TYR A 176 19.17 -10.92 -11.38
N ASN A 177 20.13 -10.17 -10.84
CA ASN A 177 20.51 -10.18 -9.44
C ASN A 177 21.15 -8.84 -9.09
N ASP A 178 20.32 -7.92 -8.60
CA ASP A 178 20.69 -6.55 -8.28
C ASP A 178 21.84 -6.45 -7.26
N ARG A 179 21.85 -7.34 -6.26
CA ARG A 179 22.82 -7.33 -5.17
C ARG A 179 24.20 -7.85 -5.56
N ALA A 180 24.25 -8.91 -6.37
CA ALA A 180 25.53 -9.41 -6.88
C ALA A 180 26.00 -8.64 -8.12
N ASN A 181 25.08 -7.99 -8.83
CA ASN A 181 25.32 -7.22 -10.06
C ASN A 181 26.07 -8.05 -11.12
N ASP A 182 25.66 -9.31 -11.31
CA ASP A 182 26.32 -10.33 -12.13
C ASP A 182 25.45 -10.82 -13.32
N PHE A 183 24.64 -9.91 -13.86
CA PHE A 183 23.76 -10.13 -15.01
C PHE A 183 24.25 -9.43 -16.28
N ASP A 184 23.75 -9.85 -17.44
CA ASP A 184 24.03 -9.17 -18.70
C ASP A 184 23.35 -7.78 -18.70
N ALA A 185 24.04 -6.75 -19.19
CA ALA A 185 23.50 -5.38 -19.25
C ALA A 185 22.15 -5.24 -19.99
N LYS A 186 21.82 -6.16 -20.89
CA LYS A 186 20.50 -6.19 -21.57
C LYS A 186 19.34 -6.60 -20.64
N ASN A 187 19.66 -7.21 -19.50
CA ASN A 187 18.72 -7.68 -18.49
C ASN A 187 18.51 -6.67 -17.37
N ASP A 188 19.23 -5.54 -17.39
CA ASP A 188 19.18 -4.53 -16.35
C ASP A 188 17.77 -3.96 -16.18
N CYS A 189 17.33 -3.83 -14.94
CA CYS A 189 16.05 -3.26 -14.55
C CYS A 189 16.32 -1.84 -14.06
N GLU A 190 15.50 -0.88 -14.49
CA GLU A 190 15.73 0.54 -14.21
C GLU A 190 14.77 1.01 -13.12
N TYR A 191 15.30 1.57 -12.04
CA TYR A 191 14.50 2.22 -11.02
C TYR A 191 13.95 3.55 -11.55
N ASP A 192 12.63 3.71 -11.49
CA ASP A 192 11.93 4.94 -11.86
C ASP A 192 11.63 5.77 -10.60
N GLU A 193 12.38 6.87 -10.42
CA GLU A 193 12.23 7.79 -9.27
C GLU A 193 10.83 8.40 -9.17
N ASP A 194 10.13 8.58 -10.30
CA ASP A 194 8.81 9.21 -10.32
C ASP A 194 7.71 8.27 -9.81
N SER A 195 7.79 6.98 -10.16
CA SER A 195 6.82 5.97 -9.71
C SER A 195 7.26 5.19 -8.47
N ASP A 196 8.54 5.28 -8.07
CA ASP A 196 9.16 4.48 -7.01
C ASP A 196 9.04 2.98 -7.31
N GLN A 197 9.40 2.59 -8.55
CA GLN A 197 9.26 1.21 -9.04
C GLN A 197 10.43 0.76 -9.91
N ASP A 198 10.80 -0.51 -9.80
CA ASP A 198 11.75 -1.15 -10.69
C ASP A 198 11.07 -1.61 -11.99
N ILE A 199 11.42 -0.92 -13.08
CA ILE A 199 10.94 -1.19 -14.43
C ILE A 199 11.73 -2.37 -15.01
N ILE A 200 11.01 -3.41 -15.44
CA ILE A 200 11.67 -4.59 -16.01
C ILE A 200 12.28 -4.30 -17.37
N SER A 201 13.43 -4.92 -17.62
CA SER A 201 14.12 -4.84 -18.90
C SER A 201 13.23 -5.21 -20.09
N ILE A 202 13.53 -4.63 -21.25
CA ILE A 202 12.88 -5.01 -22.51
C ILE A 202 13.17 -6.49 -22.82
N GLU A 203 14.31 -7.03 -22.37
CA GLU A 203 14.64 -8.45 -22.56
C GLU A 203 13.69 -9.36 -21.81
N LEU A 204 13.40 -9.10 -20.52
CA LEU A 204 12.43 -9.89 -19.75
C LEU A 204 11.03 -9.82 -20.39
N ARG A 205 10.59 -8.61 -20.77
CA ARG A 205 9.27 -8.38 -21.39
C ARG A 205 9.03 -9.18 -22.67
N LYS A 206 10.07 -9.52 -23.44
CA LYS A 206 9.92 -10.35 -24.66
C LYS A 206 9.38 -11.75 -24.35
N HIS A 207 9.68 -12.27 -23.16
CA HIS A 207 9.36 -13.64 -22.77
C HIS A 207 8.01 -13.78 -22.04
N LEU A 208 7.49 -12.69 -21.47
CA LEU A 208 6.24 -12.68 -20.70
C LEU A 208 4.99 -12.85 -21.56
N ASP A 209 4.06 -13.70 -21.14
CA ASP A 209 2.79 -13.93 -21.83
C ASP A 209 1.93 -12.65 -21.89
N ASN A 210 1.86 -11.91 -20.77
CA ASN A 210 1.23 -10.60 -20.72
C ASN A 210 2.28 -9.50 -20.95
N PRO A 211 2.29 -8.84 -22.13
CA PRO A 211 3.27 -7.80 -22.43
C PRO A 211 2.98 -6.48 -21.69
N LEU A 212 1.86 -6.38 -20.97
CA LEU A 212 1.48 -5.19 -20.19
C LEU A 212 2.19 -5.11 -18.83
N ILE A 213 2.89 -6.17 -18.42
CA ILE A 213 3.72 -6.16 -17.21
C ILE A 213 4.96 -5.30 -17.48
N GLU A 214 5.14 -4.28 -16.65
CA GLU A 214 6.20 -3.28 -16.77
C GLU A 214 7.12 -3.25 -15.57
N THR A 215 6.73 -3.83 -14.41
CA THR A 215 7.54 -3.78 -13.18
C THR A 215 7.74 -5.14 -12.53
N LEU A 216 8.79 -5.26 -11.70
CA LEU A 216 9.04 -6.48 -10.91
C LEU A 216 7.90 -6.75 -9.94
N GLU A 217 7.32 -5.71 -9.36
CA GLU A 217 6.14 -5.80 -8.49
C GLU A 217 4.90 -6.35 -9.21
N GLU A 218 4.68 -5.96 -10.47
CA GLU A 218 3.60 -6.53 -11.28
C GLU A 218 3.83 -8.02 -11.58
N LEU A 219 5.07 -8.40 -11.92
CA LEU A 219 5.44 -9.81 -12.16
C LEU A 219 5.31 -10.66 -10.90
N LYS A 220 5.79 -10.16 -9.76
CA LYS A 220 5.67 -10.81 -8.45
C LYS A 220 4.22 -11.12 -8.12
N ARG A 221 3.30 -10.17 -8.37
CA ARG A 221 1.87 -10.40 -8.16
C ARG A 221 1.33 -11.52 -9.02
N GLU A 222 1.71 -11.64 -10.30
CA GLU A 222 1.29 -12.79 -11.12
C GLU A 222 1.78 -14.13 -10.52
N LEU A 223 3.02 -14.17 -10.03
CA LEU A 223 3.57 -15.36 -9.36
C LEU A 223 2.86 -15.69 -8.04
N GLU A 224 2.39 -14.69 -7.29
CA GLU A 224 1.56 -14.89 -6.08
C GLU A 224 0.23 -15.60 -6.40
N PHE A 225 -0.36 -15.36 -7.58
CA PHE A 225 -1.55 -16.12 -8.03
C PHE A 225 -1.20 -17.54 -8.52
N GLY A 226 0.09 -17.91 -8.52
CA GLY A 226 0.59 -19.16 -9.08
C GLY A 226 0.41 -19.24 -10.59
N GLU A 227 0.46 -18.09 -11.26
CA GLU A 227 0.24 -18.02 -12.70
C GLU A 227 1.45 -18.56 -13.49
N LEU A 228 1.14 -19.04 -14.68
CA LEU A 228 2.15 -19.28 -15.71
C LEU A 228 2.36 -17.97 -16.47
N VAL A 229 3.57 -17.41 -16.41
CA VAL A 229 3.87 -16.05 -16.88
C VAL A 229 4.69 -16.01 -18.17
N LEU A 230 5.25 -17.13 -18.64
CA LEU A 230 6.07 -17.17 -19.85
C LEU A 230 5.28 -17.67 -21.05
N LYS A 231 5.48 -17.02 -22.22
CA LYS A 231 4.85 -17.42 -23.50
C LYS A 231 5.11 -18.89 -23.85
N GLN A 232 6.31 -19.38 -23.55
CA GLN A 232 6.71 -20.75 -23.91
C GLN A 232 5.93 -21.83 -23.17
N SER A 233 5.32 -21.50 -22.02
CA SER A 233 4.48 -22.42 -21.26
C SER A 233 3.06 -22.51 -21.78
N ASN A 234 2.68 -21.64 -22.74
CA ASN A 234 1.37 -21.61 -23.37
C ASN A 234 0.22 -21.63 -22.32
N PRO A 235 0.15 -20.61 -21.44
CA PRO A 235 -0.86 -20.55 -20.40
C PRO A 235 -2.28 -20.56 -20.96
N ALA A 236 -3.24 -21.03 -20.17
CA ALA A 236 -4.65 -20.99 -20.56
C ALA A 236 -5.13 -19.54 -20.70
N GLY A 237 -5.86 -19.26 -21.78
CA GLY A 237 -6.44 -17.94 -22.02
C GLY A 237 -7.35 -17.48 -20.88
N LYS A 238 -7.22 -16.21 -20.48
CA LYS A 238 -7.99 -15.61 -19.40
C LYS A 238 -9.39 -15.19 -19.86
N THR A 239 -10.41 -15.45 -19.04
CA THR A 239 -11.78 -15.02 -19.30
C THR A 239 -12.02 -13.58 -18.81
N TYR A 240 -13.15 -12.99 -19.18
CA TYR A 240 -13.57 -11.71 -18.59
C TYR A 240 -13.77 -11.83 -17.07
N GLU A 241 -14.37 -12.92 -16.60
CA GLU A 241 -14.61 -13.17 -15.17
C GLU A 241 -13.29 -13.22 -14.37
N TYR A 242 -12.22 -13.78 -14.96
CA TYR A 242 -10.89 -13.74 -14.37
C TYR A 242 -10.42 -12.29 -14.13
N TRP A 243 -10.46 -11.45 -15.17
CA TRP A 243 -10.03 -10.05 -15.06
C TRP A 243 -10.93 -9.24 -14.12
N GLN A 244 -12.23 -9.52 -14.12
CA GLN A 244 -13.18 -8.91 -13.19
C GLN A 244 -12.80 -9.20 -11.74
N ASN A 245 -12.47 -10.46 -11.42
CA ASN A 245 -12.04 -10.84 -10.06
C ASN A 245 -10.69 -10.21 -9.69
N ARG A 246 -9.70 -10.19 -10.60
CA ARG A 246 -8.39 -9.54 -10.37
C ARG A 246 -8.58 -8.05 -10.03
N VAL A 247 -9.32 -7.32 -10.86
CA VAL A 247 -9.59 -5.89 -10.66
C VAL A 247 -10.42 -5.61 -9.40
N ALA A 248 -11.37 -6.49 -9.07
CA ALA A 248 -12.17 -6.35 -7.85
C ALA A 248 -11.32 -6.50 -6.58
N SER A 249 -10.29 -7.36 -6.61
CA SER A 249 -9.33 -7.52 -5.52
C SER A 249 -8.32 -6.37 -5.45
N ASN A 250 -7.84 -5.90 -6.61
CA ASN A 250 -6.90 -4.78 -6.69
C ASN A 250 -7.14 -3.96 -7.96
N TYR A 251 -7.59 -2.71 -7.79
CA TYR A 251 -7.90 -1.81 -8.91
C TYR A 251 -6.69 -1.55 -9.82
N ARG A 252 -5.45 -1.66 -9.31
CA ARG A 252 -4.23 -1.45 -10.10
C ARG A 252 -4.05 -2.49 -11.20
N ASP A 253 -4.62 -3.68 -11.02
CA ASP A 253 -4.54 -4.75 -12.02
C ASP A 253 -5.31 -4.40 -13.30
N LEU A 254 -6.12 -3.33 -13.32
CA LEU A 254 -6.75 -2.81 -14.54
C LEU A 254 -5.70 -2.47 -15.62
N LYS A 255 -4.50 -2.04 -15.21
CA LYS A 255 -3.36 -1.78 -16.10
C LYS A 255 -2.94 -3.03 -16.88
N LEU A 256 -3.01 -4.21 -16.24
CA LEU A 256 -2.62 -5.50 -16.80
C LEU A 256 -3.70 -6.15 -17.67
N VAL A 257 -4.93 -5.60 -17.68
CA VAL A 257 -6.04 -6.12 -18.48
C VAL A 257 -5.82 -5.82 -19.96
N PRO A 258 -5.79 -6.83 -20.84
CA PRO A 258 -5.72 -6.62 -22.29
C PRO A 258 -6.87 -5.76 -22.80
N TYR A 259 -6.61 -4.96 -23.83
CA TYR A 259 -7.56 -3.97 -24.35
C TYR A 259 -8.95 -4.56 -24.64
N GLN A 260 -9.05 -5.78 -25.18
CA GLN A 260 -10.34 -6.42 -25.46
C GLN A 260 -11.18 -6.79 -24.23
N TYR A 261 -10.57 -6.91 -23.05
CA TYR A 261 -11.27 -7.20 -21.78
C TYR A 261 -11.47 -5.96 -20.91
N ARG A 262 -10.79 -4.86 -21.23
CA ARG A 262 -10.91 -3.59 -20.52
C ARG A 262 -12.17 -2.85 -20.97
N THR A 263 -13.33 -3.45 -20.74
CA THR A 263 -14.63 -2.89 -21.12
C THR A 263 -15.03 -1.74 -20.21
N LYS A 264 -16.06 -0.99 -20.61
CA LYS A 264 -16.63 0.09 -19.80
C LYS A 264 -17.10 -0.41 -18.43
N GLU A 265 -17.71 -1.58 -18.38
CA GLU A 265 -18.20 -2.19 -17.14
C GLU A 265 -17.07 -2.51 -16.16
N LEU A 266 -15.94 -3.04 -16.66
CA LEU A 266 -14.77 -3.32 -15.83
C LEU A 266 -14.09 -2.03 -15.36
N CYS A 267 -14.02 -1.02 -16.22
CA CYS A 267 -13.54 0.32 -15.88
C CYS A 267 -14.40 0.95 -14.78
N GLU A 268 -15.73 0.83 -14.87
CA GLU A 268 -16.67 1.32 -13.86
C GLU A 268 -16.54 0.57 -12.54
N LEU A 269 -16.29 -0.74 -12.56
CA LEU A 269 -15.99 -1.52 -11.35
C LEU A 269 -14.79 -0.93 -10.60
N ALA A 270 -13.67 -0.69 -11.29
CA ALA A 270 -12.46 -0.13 -10.70
C ALA A 270 -12.68 1.28 -10.15
N LEU A 271 -13.36 2.15 -10.91
CA LEU A 271 -13.65 3.53 -10.51
C LEU A 271 -14.65 3.64 -9.34
N ASN A 272 -15.52 2.64 -9.18
CA ASN A 272 -16.40 2.56 -8.03
C ASN A 272 -15.63 2.25 -6.73
N ILE A 273 -14.54 1.48 -6.82
CA ILE A 273 -13.61 1.22 -5.73
C ILE A 273 -12.83 2.49 -5.40
N THR A 274 -12.17 3.10 -6.39
CA THR A 274 -11.36 4.31 -6.19
C THR A 274 -11.16 5.11 -7.47
N PHE A 275 -11.10 6.45 -7.34
CA PHE A 275 -10.75 7.33 -8.47
C PHE A 275 -9.29 7.15 -8.91
N HIS A 276 -8.43 6.54 -8.09
CA HIS A 276 -7.04 6.22 -8.46
C HIS A 276 -6.93 5.22 -9.62
N ALA A 277 -8.03 4.56 -10.00
CA ALA A 277 -8.06 3.71 -11.20
C ALA A 277 -8.12 4.49 -12.51
N LEU A 278 -8.47 5.79 -12.48
CA LEU A 278 -8.67 6.62 -13.68
C LEU A 278 -7.48 6.61 -14.68
N PRO A 279 -6.21 6.65 -14.25
CA PRO A 279 -5.07 6.57 -15.17
C PRO A 279 -4.98 5.27 -15.99
N PHE A 280 -5.66 4.21 -15.56
CA PHE A 280 -5.64 2.90 -16.23
C PHE A 280 -6.85 2.68 -17.16
N ILE A 281 -7.76 3.65 -17.24
CA ILE A 281 -8.97 3.59 -18.06
C ILE A 281 -8.61 3.91 -19.52
N ASN A 282 -9.26 3.23 -20.47
CA ASN A 282 -9.13 3.59 -21.88
C ASN A 282 -9.62 5.03 -22.10
N GLN A 283 -8.84 5.84 -22.79
CA GLN A 283 -9.12 7.27 -23.02
C GLN A 283 -10.52 7.50 -23.61
N GLU A 284 -10.99 6.60 -24.48
CA GLU A 284 -12.33 6.67 -25.09
C GLU A 284 -13.50 6.59 -24.09
N PHE A 285 -13.27 6.10 -22.86
CA PHE A 285 -14.28 6.05 -21.80
C PHE A 285 -14.20 7.22 -20.82
N ILE A 286 -13.16 8.06 -20.92
CA ILE A 286 -13.03 9.24 -20.09
C ILE A 286 -13.84 10.37 -20.75
N THR A 287 -14.89 10.81 -20.06
CA THR A 287 -15.77 11.90 -20.54
C THR A 287 -15.88 13.00 -19.48
N PRO A 288 -16.29 14.22 -19.86
CA PRO A 288 -16.54 15.29 -18.89
C PRO A 288 -17.54 14.87 -17.79
N GLU A 289 -18.58 14.12 -18.15
CA GLU A 289 -19.58 13.63 -17.20
C GLU A 289 -18.99 12.61 -16.21
N LEU A 290 -18.08 11.75 -16.68
CA LEU A 290 -17.34 10.85 -15.80
C LEU A 290 -16.48 11.64 -14.81
N CYS A 291 -15.71 12.60 -15.31
CA CYS A 291 -14.81 13.43 -14.49
C CYS A 291 -15.61 14.19 -13.42
N GLU A 292 -16.72 14.83 -13.81
CA GLU A 292 -17.63 15.50 -12.90
C GLU A 292 -18.21 14.53 -11.85
N ARG A 293 -18.63 13.33 -12.26
CA ARG A 293 -19.15 12.30 -11.33
C ARG A 293 -18.10 11.89 -10.29
N LEU A 294 -16.85 11.68 -10.71
CA LEU A 294 -15.76 11.29 -9.80
C LEU A 294 -15.45 12.42 -8.81
N VAL A 295 -15.30 13.65 -9.31
CA VAL A 295 -15.02 14.84 -8.50
C VAL A 295 -16.17 15.15 -7.53
N LYS A 296 -17.42 14.97 -7.96
CA LYS A 296 -18.58 15.12 -7.07
C LYS A 296 -18.55 14.14 -5.90
N LYS A 297 -18.16 12.89 -6.16
CA LYS A 297 -18.03 11.85 -5.13
C LYS A 297 -16.88 12.16 -4.16
N ASP A 298 -15.73 12.59 -4.68
CA ASP A 298 -14.55 12.98 -3.90
C ASP A 298 -13.78 14.11 -4.61
N GLY A 299 -13.67 15.27 -3.97
CA GLY A 299 -12.98 16.43 -4.53
C GLY A 299 -11.49 16.19 -4.81
N PHE A 300 -10.86 15.19 -4.18
CA PHE A 300 -9.48 14.80 -4.45
C PHE A 300 -9.32 14.06 -5.79
N ALA A 301 -10.41 13.59 -6.41
CA ALA A 301 -10.34 12.97 -7.72
C ALA A 301 -9.79 13.92 -8.79
N ILE A 302 -9.87 15.25 -8.56
CA ILE A 302 -9.36 16.28 -9.46
C ILE A 302 -7.88 16.06 -9.83
N GLN A 303 -7.07 15.50 -8.92
CA GLN A 303 -5.64 15.24 -9.12
C GLN A 303 -5.35 14.17 -10.19
N LYS A 304 -6.34 13.34 -10.55
CA LYS A 304 -6.21 12.26 -11.54
C LYS A 304 -6.99 12.56 -12.82
N ILE A 305 -7.73 13.67 -12.88
CA ILE A 305 -8.46 14.07 -14.08
C ILE A 305 -7.44 14.51 -15.15
N PRO A 306 -7.52 14.02 -16.39
CA PRO A 306 -6.64 14.49 -17.47
C PRO A 306 -6.82 15.99 -17.74
N ASP A 307 -5.72 16.66 -18.09
CA ASP A 307 -5.69 18.12 -18.27
C ASP A 307 -6.74 18.64 -19.27
N GLU A 308 -7.03 17.86 -20.32
CA GLU A 308 -8.05 18.21 -21.33
C GLU A 308 -9.48 18.31 -20.78
N PHE A 309 -9.77 17.72 -19.62
CA PHE A 309 -11.06 17.81 -18.92
C PHE A 309 -11.05 18.78 -17.74
N LEU A 310 -9.88 19.33 -17.37
CA LEU A 310 -9.79 20.33 -16.31
C LEU A 310 -10.39 21.64 -16.78
N THR A 311 -11.40 22.11 -16.05
CA THR A 311 -12.09 23.38 -16.31
C THR A 311 -12.31 24.12 -15.01
N GLN A 312 -12.46 25.44 -15.09
CA GLN A 312 -12.81 26.26 -13.94
C GLN A 312 -14.07 25.75 -13.22
N GLN A 313 -15.08 25.31 -13.98
CA GLN A 313 -16.30 24.73 -13.41
C GLN A 313 -16.01 23.43 -12.65
N LEU A 314 -15.19 22.53 -13.21
CA LEU A 314 -14.82 21.29 -12.54
C LEU A 314 -13.99 21.55 -11.28
N CYS A 315 -13.07 22.53 -11.30
CA CYS A 315 -12.34 22.97 -10.12
C CYS A 315 -13.27 23.50 -9.02
N LEU A 316 -14.30 24.27 -9.37
CA LEU A 316 -15.30 24.73 -8.41
C LEU A 316 -16.09 23.57 -7.81
N ILE A 317 -16.48 22.57 -8.62
CA ILE A 317 -17.12 21.35 -8.13
C ILE A 317 -16.18 20.59 -7.18
N ALA A 318 -14.90 20.48 -7.51
CA ALA A 318 -13.90 19.86 -6.63
C ALA A 318 -13.80 20.60 -5.29
N ALA A 319 -13.77 21.93 -5.31
CA ALA A 319 -13.78 22.76 -4.13
C ALA A 319 -15.05 22.54 -3.28
N GLN A 320 -16.23 22.44 -3.90
CA GLN A 320 -17.48 22.15 -3.21
C GLN A 320 -17.51 20.74 -2.59
N SER A 321 -16.91 19.76 -3.26
CA SER A 321 -16.82 18.37 -2.79
C SER A 321 -15.70 18.12 -1.77
N GLY A 322 -14.91 19.15 -1.45
CA GLY A 322 -13.80 19.13 -0.50
C GLY A 322 -12.51 18.66 -1.16
N THR A 323 -11.64 19.62 -1.49
CA THR A 323 -10.31 19.41 -2.07
C THR A 323 -9.33 20.45 -1.52
N LEU A 324 -8.07 20.43 -1.95
CA LEU A 324 -7.05 21.41 -1.59
C LEU A 324 -6.73 22.34 -2.75
N ILE A 325 -6.45 23.61 -2.46
CA ILE A 325 -6.08 24.60 -3.48
C ILE A 325 -4.80 24.22 -4.24
N SER A 326 -3.87 23.53 -3.56
CA SER A 326 -2.62 23.02 -4.14
C SER A 326 -2.81 21.92 -5.18
N LEU A 327 -3.99 21.30 -5.25
CA LEU A 327 -4.35 20.31 -6.27
C LEU A 327 -5.07 20.93 -7.48
N LEU A 328 -5.33 22.24 -7.46
CA LEU A 328 -6.03 22.94 -8.52
C LEU A 328 -5.05 23.74 -9.39
N PRO A 329 -5.25 23.82 -10.71
CA PRO A 329 -4.43 24.64 -11.60
C PRO A 329 -4.50 26.12 -11.22
N LYS A 330 -3.34 26.79 -11.15
CA LYS A 330 -3.22 28.18 -10.69
C LYS A 330 -3.95 29.17 -11.60
N GLU A 331 -4.04 28.85 -12.89
CA GLU A 331 -4.79 29.62 -13.89
C GLU A 331 -6.28 29.72 -13.61
N PHE A 332 -6.85 28.83 -12.80
CA PHE A 332 -8.26 28.85 -12.41
C PHE A 332 -8.50 29.48 -11.03
N TYR A 333 -7.45 29.97 -10.36
CA TYR A 333 -7.60 30.59 -9.04
C TYR A 333 -8.48 31.83 -9.12
N SER A 334 -9.44 31.87 -8.20
CA SER A 334 -10.32 33.01 -7.96
C SER A 334 -10.60 33.09 -6.47
N GLU A 335 -11.01 34.27 -6.01
CA GLU A 335 -11.42 34.45 -4.61
C GLU A 335 -12.55 33.48 -4.24
N GLU A 336 -13.55 33.31 -5.11
CA GLU A 336 -14.64 32.34 -4.91
C GLU A 336 -14.12 30.91 -4.77
N LEU A 337 -13.22 30.48 -5.66
CA LEU A 337 -12.70 29.11 -5.65
C LEU A 337 -11.92 28.84 -4.36
N ILE A 338 -10.98 29.74 -4.02
CA ILE A 338 -10.13 29.60 -2.83
C ILE A 338 -11.00 29.61 -1.58
N LEU A 339 -11.91 30.58 -1.43
CA LEU A 339 -12.82 30.63 -0.30
C LEU A 339 -13.67 29.35 -0.18
N THR A 340 -14.12 28.80 -1.31
CA THR A 340 -14.89 27.55 -1.35
C THR A 340 -14.05 26.35 -0.89
N THR A 341 -12.78 26.26 -1.30
CA THR A 341 -11.87 25.18 -0.84
C THR A 341 -11.65 25.24 0.67
N PHE A 342 -11.53 26.44 1.25
CA PHE A 342 -11.38 26.59 2.70
C PHE A 342 -12.67 26.21 3.42
N LYS A 343 -13.84 26.69 2.97
CA LYS A 343 -15.13 26.37 3.60
C LYS A 343 -15.48 24.89 3.61
N ASN A 344 -15.16 24.16 2.54
CA ASN A 344 -15.53 22.75 2.38
C ASN A 344 -14.36 21.78 2.54
N GLY A 345 -13.17 22.27 2.91
CA GLY A 345 -11.97 21.47 3.07
C GLY A 345 -12.18 20.39 4.13
N LYS A 346 -12.35 19.14 3.70
CA LYS A 346 -12.38 17.96 4.58
C LYS A 346 -11.02 17.71 5.23
N HIS A 347 -9.96 18.13 4.54
CA HIS A 347 -8.57 18.10 4.99
C HIS A 347 -8.10 19.53 5.22
N GLU A 348 -7.16 19.69 6.14
CA GLU A 348 -6.70 20.99 6.65
C GLU A 348 -6.08 21.84 5.52
N PRO A 349 -6.74 22.90 5.03
CA PRO A 349 -6.18 23.71 3.96
C PRO A 349 -4.99 24.52 4.49
N ASN A 350 -3.90 24.54 3.73
CA ASN A 350 -2.70 25.30 4.08
C ASN A 350 -2.76 26.69 3.47
N ILE A 351 -2.86 27.72 4.32
CA ILE A 351 -2.88 29.13 3.87
C ILE A 351 -1.62 29.56 3.12
N ASN A 352 -0.48 28.87 3.30
CA ASN A 352 0.74 29.16 2.54
C ASN A 352 0.66 28.71 1.06
N ASP A 353 -0.33 27.88 0.70
CA ASP A 353 -0.55 27.48 -0.69
C ASP A 353 -1.31 28.56 -1.48
N VAL A 354 -1.84 29.59 -0.79
CA VAL A 354 -2.61 30.68 -1.39
C VAL A 354 -1.69 31.84 -1.78
N PRO A 355 -1.69 32.29 -3.05
CA PRO A 355 -0.93 33.45 -3.47
C PRO A 355 -1.38 34.74 -2.77
N SER A 356 -0.44 35.66 -2.52
CA SER A 356 -0.66 36.91 -1.78
C SER A 356 -1.83 37.75 -2.31
N GLU A 357 -2.03 37.79 -3.63
CA GLU A 357 -3.12 38.52 -4.27
C GLU A 357 -4.53 37.99 -3.92
N PHE A 358 -4.63 36.76 -3.39
CA PHE A 358 -5.88 36.15 -2.94
C PHE A 358 -6.00 36.08 -1.41
N ILE A 359 -5.04 36.63 -0.66
CA ILE A 359 -5.13 36.74 0.80
C ILE A 359 -6.05 37.91 1.15
N THR A 360 -7.35 37.64 1.21
CA THR A 360 -8.38 38.63 1.58
C THR A 360 -8.76 38.53 3.05
N GLU A 361 -9.34 39.60 3.61
CA GLU A 361 -9.85 39.60 4.99
C GLU A 361 -10.88 38.47 5.19
N THR A 362 -11.77 38.29 4.22
CA THR A 362 -12.79 37.23 4.23
C THR A 362 -12.18 35.83 4.23
N LEU A 363 -11.11 35.59 3.46
CA LEU A 363 -10.40 34.31 3.49
C LEU A 363 -9.77 34.07 4.87
N LEU A 364 -9.13 35.08 5.44
CA LEU A 364 -8.49 34.97 6.76
C LEU A 364 -9.51 34.75 7.88
N GLU A 365 -10.69 35.37 7.79
CA GLU A 365 -11.80 35.09 8.70
C GLU A 365 -12.21 33.62 8.67
N GLU A 366 -12.45 33.07 7.47
CA GLU A 366 -12.80 31.65 7.32
C GLU A 366 -11.67 30.73 7.81
N TYR A 367 -10.41 31.06 7.49
CA TYR A 367 -9.23 30.33 7.96
C TYR A 367 -9.17 30.26 9.50
N VAL A 368 -9.48 31.37 10.19
CA VAL A 368 -9.54 31.38 11.66
C VAL A 368 -10.68 30.52 12.17
N LYS A 369 -11.89 30.61 11.59
CA LYS A 369 -13.07 29.81 12.03
C LYS A 369 -12.80 28.31 11.99
N MET A 370 -11.96 27.85 11.05
CA MET A 370 -11.53 26.44 10.95
C MET A 370 -10.57 25.98 12.07
N SER A 371 -10.35 26.81 13.11
CA SER A 371 -9.60 26.49 14.34
C SER A 371 -8.09 26.30 14.17
N LYS A 372 -7.45 26.92 13.17
CA LYS A 372 -6.01 26.77 12.90
C LYS A 372 -5.34 28.09 12.57
N GLY A 373 -4.99 28.80 13.64
CA GLY A 373 -4.30 30.07 13.59
C GLY A 373 -2.78 30.02 13.40
N LEU A 374 -2.17 28.84 13.22
CA LEU A 374 -0.71 28.66 13.31
C LEU A 374 0.07 29.63 12.41
N TRP A 375 -0.46 29.91 11.22
CA TRP A 375 0.18 30.79 10.24
C TRP A 375 -0.43 32.19 10.16
N LEU A 376 -1.48 32.50 10.91
CA LEU A 376 -2.19 33.78 10.80
C LEU A 376 -1.25 34.97 11.05
N ASP A 377 -0.40 34.90 12.07
CA ASP A 377 0.57 35.95 12.38
C ASP A 377 1.51 36.25 11.22
N LYS A 378 2.06 35.19 10.62
CA LYS A 378 2.98 35.28 9.48
C LYS A 378 2.26 35.87 8.27
N VAL A 379 1.11 35.29 7.90
CA VAL A 379 0.36 35.67 6.71
C VAL A 379 -0.15 37.12 6.81
N CYS A 380 -0.70 37.53 7.96
CA CYS A 380 -1.12 38.92 8.18
C CYS A 380 0.05 39.90 8.02
N LYS A 381 1.22 39.56 8.58
CA LYS A 381 2.42 40.41 8.49
C LYS A 381 2.95 40.52 7.05
N GLU A 382 3.01 39.42 6.32
CA GLU A 382 3.52 39.37 4.95
C GLU A 382 2.62 40.11 3.96
N ASN A 383 1.30 40.13 4.22
CA ASN A 383 0.30 40.76 3.35
C ASN A 383 -0.20 42.12 3.86
N GLY A 384 0.36 42.64 4.95
CA GLY A 384 -0.01 43.96 5.49
C GLY A 384 -1.42 44.06 6.08
N VAL A 385 -1.99 42.94 6.53
CA VAL A 385 -3.35 42.85 7.11
C VAL A 385 -3.28 42.96 8.63
N ASP A 386 -4.20 43.71 9.26
CA ASP A 386 -4.29 43.79 10.72
C ASP A 386 -4.93 42.52 11.29
N LYS A 387 -4.11 41.67 11.93
CA LYS A 387 -4.57 40.46 12.61
C LYS A 387 -5.68 40.73 13.63
N LEU A 388 -5.59 41.80 14.42
CA LEU A 388 -6.58 42.06 15.47
C LEU A 388 -7.95 42.38 14.87
N MET A 389 -7.97 43.06 13.72
CA MET A 389 -9.19 43.33 12.97
C MET A 389 -9.85 42.05 12.48
N ILE A 390 -9.09 41.12 11.89
CA ILE A 390 -9.60 39.79 11.47
C ILE A 390 -10.20 39.02 12.65
N LEU A 391 -9.49 38.98 13.79
CA LEU A 391 -10.00 38.29 14.97
C LEU A 391 -11.31 38.90 15.49
N LYS A 392 -11.46 40.23 15.42
CA LYS A 392 -12.71 40.91 15.78
C LYS A 392 -13.84 40.54 14.83
N TYR A 393 -13.60 40.47 13.53
CA TYR A 393 -14.62 40.03 12.57
C TYR A 393 -15.07 38.59 12.80
N VAL A 394 -14.14 37.69 13.13
CA VAL A 394 -14.48 36.32 13.51
C VAL A 394 -15.34 36.29 14.78
N ILE A 395 -14.99 37.10 15.79
CA ILE A 395 -15.79 37.23 17.01
C ILE A 395 -17.18 37.79 16.67
N ASP A 396 -17.28 38.85 15.86
CA ASP A 396 -18.55 39.46 15.46
C ASP A 396 -19.48 38.47 14.74
N SER A 397 -18.91 37.49 14.06
CA SER A 397 -19.67 36.49 13.28
C SER A 397 -20.39 35.44 14.12
N GLY A 398 -20.07 35.29 15.42
CA GLY A 398 -20.79 34.36 16.29
C GLY A 398 -19.99 33.89 17.51
N ILE A 399 -20.69 33.61 18.61
CA ILE A 399 -20.09 33.17 19.88
C ILE A 399 -19.46 31.77 19.76
N GLU A 400 -19.96 30.95 18.85
CA GLU A 400 -19.45 29.64 18.50
C GLU A 400 -17.99 29.68 17.98
N ASN A 401 -17.55 30.82 17.42
CA ASN A 401 -16.20 30.98 16.90
C ASN A 401 -15.17 31.33 17.98
N LEU A 402 -15.60 31.59 19.22
CA LEU A 402 -14.68 31.91 20.32
C LEU A 402 -13.69 30.78 20.61
N ASP A 403 -14.06 29.52 20.35
CA ASP A 403 -13.12 28.42 20.56
C ASP A 403 -11.91 28.52 19.63
N ALA A 404 -12.16 28.79 18.35
CA ALA A 404 -11.14 28.90 17.33
C ALA A 404 -10.17 30.05 17.62
N VAL A 405 -10.73 31.19 18.08
CA VAL A 405 -9.98 32.39 18.45
C VAL A 405 -9.21 32.18 19.76
N PHE A 406 -9.86 31.77 20.85
CA PHE A 406 -9.21 31.61 22.15
C PHE A 406 -8.23 30.44 22.19
N GLY A 407 -8.46 29.40 21.38
CA GLY A 407 -7.54 28.28 21.20
C GLY A 407 -6.16 28.73 20.75
N ASN A 408 -6.10 29.58 19.73
CA ASN A 408 -4.87 29.89 19.00
C ASN A 408 -4.38 31.34 19.13
N HIS A 409 -5.27 32.29 19.46
CA HIS A 409 -5.01 33.73 19.41
C HIS A 409 -5.49 34.45 20.67
N PHE A 410 -5.07 33.94 21.83
CA PHE A 410 -5.49 34.48 23.11
C PHE A 410 -4.66 35.71 23.51
N SER A 411 -5.28 36.90 23.50
CA SER A 411 -4.68 38.16 23.98
C SER A 411 -5.67 38.96 24.84
N LYS A 412 -5.19 39.98 25.55
CA LYS A 412 -6.03 40.84 26.39
C LYS A 412 -7.07 41.59 25.55
N GLU A 413 -6.65 42.15 24.43
CA GLU A 413 -7.48 42.91 23.50
C GLU A 413 -8.61 42.04 22.92
N VAL A 414 -8.28 40.80 22.55
CA VAL A 414 -9.23 39.80 22.03
C VAL A 414 -10.29 39.46 23.08
N VAL A 415 -9.87 39.22 24.33
CA VAL A 415 -10.78 38.86 25.43
C VAL A 415 -11.66 40.04 25.84
N GLU A 416 -11.10 41.25 25.93
CA GLU A 416 -11.87 42.46 26.23
C GLU A 416 -12.95 42.70 25.18
N TYR A 417 -12.61 42.56 23.89
CA TYR A 417 -13.57 42.69 22.80
C TYR A 417 -14.68 41.63 22.85
N ALA A 418 -14.32 40.36 23.01
CA ALA A 418 -15.29 39.27 23.14
C ALA A 418 -16.22 39.46 24.36
N SER A 419 -15.68 39.95 25.48
CA SER A 419 -16.45 40.24 26.69
C SER A 419 -17.44 41.39 26.48
N LEU A 420 -17.07 42.44 25.75
CA LEU A 420 -17.97 43.55 25.40
C LEU A 420 -19.17 43.08 24.57
N LEU A 421 -19.00 42.06 23.74
CA LEU A 421 -20.07 41.49 22.91
C LEU A 421 -20.92 40.48 23.68
N TYR A 422 -20.28 39.52 24.36
CA TYR A 422 -20.92 38.30 24.85
C TYR A 422 -21.12 38.22 26.37
N ASN A 423 -20.52 39.11 27.17
CA ASN A 423 -20.83 39.21 28.60
C ASN A 423 -22.12 40.02 28.86
N LYS A 424 -23.17 39.70 28.12
CA LYS A 424 -24.51 40.31 28.19
C LYS A 424 -25.54 39.23 28.48
N GLU A 425 -26.69 39.63 29.01
CA GLU A 425 -27.75 38.73 29.49
C GLU A 425 -28.13 37.63 28.50
N GLN A 426 -28.15 37.94 27.20
CA GLN A 426 -28.45 37.00 26.10
C GLN A 426 -27.44 35.85 25.95
N TYR A 427 -26.14 36.11 26.15
CA TYR A 427 -25.06 35.15 25.86
C TYR A 427 -24.28 34.72 27.11
N LYS A 428 -24.66 35.24 28.29
CA LYS A 428 -23.90 35.14 29.54
C LYS A 428 -23.54 33.70 29.93
N GLU A 429 -24.50 32.78 29.83
CA GLU A 429 -24.29 31.39 30.23
C GLU A 429 -23.41 30.62 29.24
N GLU A 430 -23.46 30.96 27.96
CA GLU A 430 -22.61 30.36 26.94
C GLU A 430 -21.18 30.90 27.01
N PHE A 431 -21.02 32.22 27.17
CA PHE A 431 -19.72 32.87 27.34
C PHE A 431 -18.98 32.34 28.59
N LYS A 432 -19.69 32.11 29.71
CA LYS A 432 -19.13 31.48 30.91
C LYS A 432 -18.49 30.11 30.63
N LYS A 433 -19.01 29.31 29.69
CA LYS A 433 -18.41 28.03 29.32
C LYS A 433 -17.02 28.22 28.71
N TYR A 434 -16.85 29.24 27.86
CA TYR A 434 -15.55 29.58 27.28
C TYR A 434 -14.58 30.13 28.32
N VAL A 435 -15.03 31.01 29.23
CA VAL A 435 -14.22 31.49 30.36
C VAL A 435 -13.73 30.30 31.21
N GLN A 436 -14.61 29.34 31.50
CA GLN A 436 -14.24 28.15 32.26
C GLN A 436 -13.29 27.23 31.47
N LYS A 437 -13.53 27.01 30.17
CA LYS A 437 -12.66 26.19 29.29
C LYS A 437 -11.25 26.76 29.20
N TYR A 438 -11.12 28.08 29.11
CA TYR A 438 -9.84 28.79 28.96
C TYR A 438 -9.33 29.45 30.25
N LYS A 439 -9.84 29.04 31.42
CA LYS A 439 -9.58 29.68 32.74
C LYS A 439 -8.10 30.00 32.99
N VAL A 440 -7.20 29.06 32.73
CA VAL A 440 -5.75 29.24 32.91
C VAL A 440 -5.21 30.39 32.06
N LYS A 441 -5.72 30.58 30.83
CA LYS A 441 -5.32 31.68 29.95
C LYS A 441 -5.87 33.02 30.46
N PHE A 442 -7.10 33.06 30.96
CA PHE A 442 -7.71 34.24 31.59
C PHE A 442 -6.92 34.70 32.82
N GLU A 443 -6.60 33.76 33.73
CA GLU A 443 -5.83 34.05 34.95
C GLU A 443 -4.44 34.63 34.65
N ARG A 444 -3.76 34.13 33.61
CA ARG A 444 -2.45 34.66 33.16
C ARG A 444 -2.52 36.13 32.72
N LEU A 445 -3.67 36.59 32.23
CA LEU A 445 -3.87 37.99 31.82
C LEU A 445 -4.44 38.87 32.94
N GLY A 446 -4.69 38.32 34.14
CA GLY A 446 -5.30 39.04 35.26
C GLY A 446 -6.77 39.40 35.02
N LEU A 447 -7.46 38.66 34.16
CA LEU A 447 -8.88 38.82 33.85
C LEU A 447 -9.68 37.77 34.65
N GLN A 448 -10.63 38.20 35.48
CA GLN A 448 -11.50 37.34 36.30
C GLN A 448 -12.92 37.25 35.75
#